data_AF-A0A3P7JB14-F1
#
_entry.id   AF-A0A3P7JB14-F1
#
_cell.length_a   1.000
_cell.length_b   1.000
_cell.length_c   1.000
_cell.angle_alpha   90.00
_cell.angle_beta   90.00
_cell.angle_gamma   90.00
#
_symmetry.space_group_name_H-M   'P 1'
#
loop_
_entity.id
_entity.type
_entity.pdbx_description
1 polymer ?
#
loop_
_entity_poly.entity_id
_entity_poly.type
_entity_poly.pdbx_seq_one_letter_code
_entity_poly.pdbx_strand_id
1 'polypeptide(L)'
;MLLTMRNACVERARSMPNPERIDRVNETMENIQTVVHERNDAYYLLETGVSADLPVRTVTSFMGFTYKKQAEEHLEPPDENNQEVEVPFLDGDAYMMQKLWKEKEFMKERDRKDIANLKKVVSEEMRRFRKGGPRVFNRSE
;
A
#
# COMPACT_ATOMS: atom_id res chain seq x y z
N MET A 1 -18.99 20.49 11.63
CA MET A 1 -19.87 20.43 12.82
C MET A 1 -19.63 19.20 13.70
N LEU A 2 -19.63 17.96 13.18
CA LEU A 2 -19.41 16.77 14.03
C LEU A 2 -18.00 16.70 14.60
N LEU A 3 -16.97 16.98 13.79
CA LEU A 3 -15.58 17.04 14.24
C LEU A 3 -15.36 18.13 15.31
N THR A 4 -15.96 19.31 15.13
CA THR A 4 -15.89 20.40 16.11
C THR A 4 -16.58 20.04 17.42
N MET A 5 -17.70 19.32 17.37
CA MET A 5 -18.37 18.80 18.57
C MET A 5 -17.54 17.74 19.29
N ARG A 6 -16.92 16.82 18.54
CA ARG A 6 -15.99 15.82 19.08
C ARG A 6 -14.87 16.49 19.87
N ASN A 7 -14.21 17.50 19.28
CA ASN A 7 -13.14 18.23 19.95
C ASN A 7 -13.65 18.90 21.23
N ALA A 8 -14.79 19.58 21.18
CA ALA A 8 -15.37 20.25 22.34
C ALA A 8 -15.84 19.29 23.46
N CYS A 9 -16.19 18.04 23.12
CA CYS A 9 -16.50 16.98 24.08
C CYS A 9 -15.22 16.44 24.74
N VAL A 10 -14.16 16.21 23.95
CA VAL A 10 -12.84 15.78 24.45
C VAL A 10 -12.25 16.82 25.39
N GLU A 11 -12.28 18.11 25.02
CA GLU A 11 -11.82 19.23 25.87
C GLU A 11 -12.56 19.28 27.22
N ARG A 12 -13.85 18.96 27.22
CA ARG A 12 -14.67 18.93 28.44
C ARG A 12 -14.63 17.59 29.17
N ALA A 13 -13.77 16.66 28.76
CA ALA A 13 -13.69 15.29 29.27
C ALA A 13 -15.06 14.57 29.29
N ARG A 14 -15.89 14.82 28.28
CA ARG A 14 -17.21 14.19 28.11
C ARG A 14 -17.22 13.27 26.90
N SER A 15 -17.93 12.15 27.01
CA SER A 15 -18.22 11.29 25.86
C SER A 15 -19.13 12.00 24.87
N MET A 16 -18.88 11.80 23.58
CA MET A 16 -19.73 12.32 22.52
C MET A 16 -21.09 11.62 22.55
N PRO A 17 -22.23 12.35 22.47
CA PRO A 17 -23.56 11.75 22.60
C PRO A 17 -23.93 10.73 21.51
N ASN A 18 -23.28 10.80 20.34
CA ASN A 18 -23.50 9.91 19.21
C ASN A 18 -22.23 9.93 18.32
N PRO A 19 -21.22 9.09 18.60
CA PRO A 19 -20.01 9.01 17.80
C PRO A 19 -20.22 8.32 16.45
N GLU A 20 -21.17 7.39 16.34
CA GLU A 20 -21.41 6.61 15.12
C GLU A 20 -21.86 7.47 13.92
N ARG A 21 -22.39 8.67 14.19
CA ARG A 21 -22.70 9.65 13.15
C ARG A 21 -21.48 10.10 12.35
N ILE A 22 -20.28 10.11 12.94
CA ILE A 22 -19.07 10.46 12.19
C ILE A 22 -18.79 9.38 11.15
N ASP A 23 -18.85 8.11 11.58
CA ASP A 23 -18.58 6.97 10.71
C ASP A 23 -19.58 6.90 9.55
N ARG A 24 -20.89 7.04 9.85
CA ARG A 24 -21.93 7.05 8.80
C ARG A 24 -21.76 8.19 7.80
N VAL A 25 -21.37 9.37 8.27
CA VAL A 25 -21.12 10.51 7.37
C VAL A 25 -19.90 10.23 6.51
N ASN A 26 -18.82 9.68 7.08
CA ASN A 26 -17.63 9.32 6.31
C ASN A 26 -17.95 8.28 5.23
N GLU A 27 -18.66 7.20 5.58
CA GLU A 27 -19.13 6.19 4.62
C GLU A 27 -19.96 6.82 3.50
N THR A 28 -20.87 7.74 3.85
CA THR A 28 -21.70 8.43 2.86
C THR A 28 -20.87 9.33 1.95
N MET A 29 -19.87 10.04 2.50
CA MET A 29 -18.98 10.90 1.72
C MET A 29 -18.10 10.09 0.77
N GLU A 30 -17.58 8.94 1.20
CA GLU A 30 -16.83 8.00 0.36
C GLU A 30 -17.72 7.47 -0.78
N ASN A 31 -18.95 7.05 -0.48
CA ASN A 31 -19.89 6.58 -1.50
C ASN A 31 -20.21 7.66 -2.55
N ILE A 32 -20.42 8.90 -2.12
CA ILE A 32 -20.66 10.02 -3.04
C ILE A 32 -19.42 10.25 -3.92
N GLN A 33 -18.23 10.24 -3.33
CA GLN A 33 -16.98 10.39 -4.07
C GLN A 33 -16.82 9.28 -5.12
N THR A 34 -17.08 8.02 -4.78
CA THR A 34 -17.02 6.89 -5.72
C THR A 34 -17.95 7.09 -6.91
N VAL A 35 -19.21 7.46 -6.67
CA VAL A 35 -20.19 7.70 -7.75
C VAL A 35 -19.76 8.85 -8.67
N VAL A 36 -19.13 9.89 -8.11
CA VAL A 36 -18.59 11.00 -8.90
C VAL A 36 -17.41 10.54 -9.76
N HIS A 37 -16.47 9.76 -9.21
CA HIS A 37 -15.36 9.21 -9.98
C HIS A 37 -15.85 8.29 -11.11
N GLU A 38 -16.77 7.36 -10.83
CA GLU A 38 -17.35 6.46 -11.85
C GLU A 38 -17.96 7.22 -13.03
N ARG A 39 -18.67 8.32 -12.75
CA ARG A 39 -19.27 9.18 -13.78
C ARG A 39 -18.23 9.91 -14.59
N ASN A 40 -17.21 10.47 -13.93
CA ASN A 40 -16.13 11.18 -14.61
C ASN A 40 -15.34 10.21 -15.49
N ASP A 41 -14.98 9.03 -14.98
CA ASP A 41 -14.27 8.01 -15.75
C ASP A 41 -15.07 7.58 -16.97
N ALA A 42 -16.37 7.32 -16.82
CA ALA A 42 -17.23 6.99 -17.96
C ALA A 42 -17.26 8.11 -19.01
N TYR A 43 -17.31 9.38 -18.58
CA TYR A 43 -17.29 10.52 -19.47
C TYR A 43 -15.96 10.63 -20.23
N TYR A 44 -14.83 10.60 -19.53
CA TYR A 44 -13.51 10.74 -20.17
C TYR A 44 -13.17 9.53 -21.05
N LEU A 45 -13.55 8.31 -20.66
CA LEU A 45 -13.36 7.13 -21.50
C LEU A 45 -14.13 7.21 -22.83
N LEU A 46 -15.29 7.86 -22.86
CA LEU A 46 -16.06 8.06 -24.10
C LEU A 46 -15.50 9.18 -24.98
N GLU A 47 -15.03 10.28 -24.36
CA GLU A 47 -14.56 11.47 -25.09
C GLU A 47 -13.09 11.36 -25.55
N THR A 48 -12.19 10.96 -24.64
CA THR A 48 -10.73 10.90 -24.89
C THR A 48 -10.20 9.48 -24.98
N GLY A 49 -10.96 8.48 -24.52
CA GLY A 49 -10.49 7.09 -24.41
C GLY A 49 -9.56 6.84 -23.22
N VAL A 50 -9.37 7.83 -22.34
CA VAL A 50 -8.49 7.78 -21.17
C VAL A 50 -9.32 7.96 -19.89
N SER A 51 -8.90 7.33 -18.79
CA SER A 51 -9.54 7.50 -17.47
C SER A 51 -9.46 8.96 -16.99
N ALA A 52 -10.30 9.34 -16.02
CA ALA A 52 -10.20 10.65 -15.36
C ALA A 52 -8.97 10.77 -14.45
N ASP A 53 -8.33 9.64 -14.13
CA ASP A 53 -7.16 9.58 -13.27
C ASP A 53 -5.93 10.27 -13.88
N LEU A 54 -5.08 10.80 -13.01
CA LEU A 54 -3.82 11.39 -13.43
C LEU A 54 -2.95 10.37 -14.18
N PRO A 55 -2.29 10.78 -15.27
CA PRO A 55 -1.45 9.87 -16.04
C PRO A 55 -0.30 9.36 -15.17
N VAL A 56 -0.03 8.06 -15.27
CA VAL A 56 1.00 7.38 -14.48
C VAL A 56 2.16 7.00 -15.38
N ARG A 57 3.39 7.34 -14.95
CA ARG A 57 4.63 6.98 -15.64
C ARG A 57 5.39 5.92 -14.84
N THR A 58 6.15 5.09 -15.54
CA THR A 58 7.06 4.13 -14.89
C THR A 58 8.44 4.74 -14.81
N VAL A 59 8.88 5.04 -13.59
CA VAL A 59 10.16 5.69 -13.32
C VAL A 59 11.09 4.70 -12.64
N THR A 60 12.37 4.71 -13.01
CA THR A 60 13.38 3.92 -12.30
C THR A 60 14.09 4.78 -11.27
N SER A 61 14.10 4.33 -10.01
CA SER A 61 14.94 4.91 -8.97
C SER A 61 16.42 4.64 -9.24
N PHE A 62 17.31 5.46 -8.64
CA PHE A 62 18.77 5.28 -8.71
C PHE A 62 19.23 3.89 -8.23
N MET A 63 18.47 3.24 -7.34
CA MET A 63 18.76 1.88 -6.87
C MET A 63 18.34 0.79 -7.89
N GLY A 64 17.82 1.18 -9.05
CA GLY A 64 17.32 0.28 -10.08
C GLY A 64 15.89 -0.21 -9.87
N PHE A 65 15.16 0.22 -8.84
CA PHE A 65 13.77 -0.18 -8.66
C PHE A 65 12.84 0.64 -9.54
N THR A 66 12.01 -0.03 -10.34
CA THR A 66 10.95 0.60 -11.13
C THR A 66 9.71 0.80 -10.26
N TYR A 67 9.14 2.00 -10.29
CA TYR A 67 7.90 2.31 -9.59
C TYR A 67 6.99 3.17 -10.48
N LYS A 68 5.69 3.10 -10.20
CA LYS A 68 4.68 3.91 -10.87
C LYS A 68 4.57 5.25 -10.15
N LYS A 69 4.88 6.34 -10.84
CA LYS A 69 4.78 7.72 -10.36
C LYS A 69 3.62 8.42 -11.08
N GLN A 70 2.79 9.14 -10.33
CA GLN A 70 1.79 10.02 -10.94
C GLN A 70 2.49 11.23 -11.55
N ALA A 71 2.05 11.66 -12.73
CA ALA A 71 2.60 12.84 -13.38
C ALA A 71 2.21 14.10 -12.59
N GLU A 72 3.18 14.98 -12.39
CA GLU A 72 2.98 16.30 -11.79
C GLU A 72 2.91 17.37 -12.88
N GLU A 73 2.19 18.45 -12.60
CA GLU A 73 2.13 19.61 -13.48
C GLU A 73 3.35 20.51 -13.21
N HIS A 74 4.10 20.82 -14.28
CA HIS A 74 5.28 21.68 -14.21
C HIS A 74 5.08 22.89 -15.11
N LEU A 75 5.60 24.05 -14.67
CA LEU A 75 5.52 25.29 -15.43
C LEU A 75 6.38 25.22 -16.70
N GLU A 76 7.55 24.60 -16.59
CA GLU A 76 8.55 24.47 -17.64
C GLU A 76 8.68 23.00 -18.06
N PRO A 77 9.03 22.72 -19.32
CA PRO A 77 9.32 21.37 -19.75
C PRO A 77 10.53 20.81 -18.98
N PRO A 78 10.66 19.48 -18.84
CA PRO A 78 11.81 18.88 -18.17
C PRO A 78 13.11 19.21 -18.92
N ASP A 79 14.07 19.78 -18.22
CA ASP A 79 15.44 19.91 -18.71
C ASP A 79 16.13 18.54 -18.76
N GLU A 80 17.13 18.37 -19.64
CA GLU A 80 17.88 17.11 -19.79
C GLU A 80 18.46 16.57 -18.46
N ASN A 81 18.80 17.46 -17.51
CA ASN A 81 19.33 17.08 -16.19
C ASN A 81 18.26 16.70 -15.17
N ASN A 82 17.03 17.21 -15.31
CA ASN A 82 15.90 16.96 -14.41
C ASN A 82 14.90 15.95 -14.97
N GLN A 83 15.13 15.48 -16.21
CA GLN A 83 14.26 14.52 -16.85
C GLN A 83 14.37 13.16 -16.14
N GLU A 84 13.25 12.74 -15.56
CA GLU A 84 13.15 11.40 -14.99
C GLU A 84 13.22 10.37 -16.13
N VAL A 85 14.24 9.51 -16.08
CA VAL A 85 14.49 8.53 -17.14
C VAL A 85 13.56 7.33 -16.94
N GLU A 86 12.72 7.07 -17.94
CA GLU A 86 11.82 5.89 -17.97
C GLU A 86 12.60 4.59 -18.24
N VAL A 87 13.76 4.69 -18.89
CA VAL A 87 14.61 3.55 -19.25
C VAL A 87 15.73 3.39 -18.22
N PRO A 88 15.74 2.32 -17.40
CA PRO A 88 16.83 2.07 -16.47
C PRO A 88 18.13 1.76 -17.24
N PHE A 89 19.11 2.65 -17.17
CA PHE A 89 20.51 2.24 -17.29
C PHE A 89 20.90 1.62 -15.94
N LEU A 90 20.90 0.28 -15.85
CA LEU A 90 21.34 -0.39 -14.63
C LEU A 90 22.86 -0.24 -14.49
N ASP A 91 23.28 0.62 -13.57
CA ASP A 91 24.65 0.61 -13.07
C ASP A 91 24.95 -0.72 -12.34
N GLY A 92 26.23 -1.08 -12.23
CA GLY A 92 26.66 -2.31 -11.55
C GLY A 92 26.18 -2.38 -10.10
N ASP A 93 26.16 -1.24 -9.42
CA ASP A 93 25.69 -1.12 -8.04
C ASP A 93 24.17 -1.32 -7.93
N ALA A 94 23.38 -0.74 -8.85
CA ALA A 94 21.94 -0.93 -8.90
C ALA A 94 21.58 -2.42 -9.12
N TYR A 95 22.30 -3.11 -9.99
CA TYR A 95 22.14 -4.55 -10.20
C TYR A 95 22.41 -5.36 -8.92
N MET A 96 23.52 -5.08 -8.25
CA MET A 96 23.88 -5.76 -7.00
C MET A 96 22.83 -5.52 -5.91
N MET A 97 22.32 -4.30 -5.78
CA MET A 97 21.26 -3.97 -4.85
C MET A 97 19.97 -4.75 -5.12
N GLN A 98 19.54 -4.85 -6.38
CA GLN A 98 18.38 -5.66 -6.75
C GLN A 98 18.59 -7.15 -6.41
N LYS A 99 19.78 -7.68 -6.67
CA LYS A 99 20.11 -9.09 -6.35
C LYS A 99 20.02 -9.35 -4.85
N LEU A 100 20.69 -8.54 -4.04
CA LEU A 100 20.67 -8.66 -2.58
C LEU A 100 19.25 -8.49 -2.01
N TRP A 101 18.45 -7.61 -2.61
CA TRP A 101 17.05 -7.44 -2.23
C TRP A 101 16.22 -8.70 -2.49
N LYS A 102 16.38 -9.33 -3.67
CA LYS A 102 15.71 -10.60 -4.01
C LYS A 102 16.11 -11.72 -3.05
N GLU A 103 17.39 -11.85 -2.72
CA GLU A 103 17.88 -12.82 -1.74
C GLU A 103 17.27 -12.57 -0.35
N LYS A 104 17.18 -11.30 0.06
CA LYS A 104 16.56 -10.90 1.33
C LYS A 104 15.06 -11.22 1.37
N GLU A 105 14.31 -10.90 0.33
CA GLU A 105 12.87 -11.21 0.28
C GLU A 105 12.62 -12.72 0.26
N PHE A 106 13.44 -13.50 -0.45
CA PHE A 106 13.37 -14.95 -0.42
C PHE A 106 13.55 -15.51 1.01
N MET A 107 14.52 -15.01 1.76
CA MET A 107 14.72 -15.44 3.16
C MET A 107 13.52 -15.07 4.04
N LYS A 108 12.96 -13.86 3.88
CA LYS A 108 11.75 -13.46 4.61
C LYS A 108 10.56 -14.34 4.27
N GLU A 109 10.37 -14.71 3.00
CA GLU A 109 9.28 -15.60 2.57
C GLU A 109 9.42 -16.99 3.18
N ARG A 110 10.65 -17.51 3.24
CA ARG A 110 10.93 -18.77 3.93
C ARG A 110 10.53 -18.70 5.40
N ASP A 111 10.95 -17.65 6.11
CA ASP A 111 10.60 -17.46 7.52
C ASP A 111 9.08 -17.30 7.71
N ARG A 112 8.39 -16.59 6.82
CA ARG A 112 6.91 -16.47 6.83
C ARG A 112 6.24 -17.84 6.66
N LYS A 113 6.74 -18.69 5.74
CA LYS A 113 6.24 -20.05 5.52
C LYS A 113 6.47 -20.92 6.74
N ASP A 114 7.64 -20.83 7.37
CA ASP A 114 7.96 -21.58 8.59
C ASP A 114 7.02 -21.17 9.75
N ILE A 115 6.77 -19.87 9.93
CA ILE A 115 5.81 -19.36 10.91
C ILE A 115 4.39 -19.84 10.60
N ALA A 116 3.98 -19.83 9.33
CA ALA A 116 2.66 -20.30 8.92
C ALA A 116 2.49 -21.81 9.17
N ASN A 117 3.51 -22.61 8.88
CA ASN A 117 3.53 -24.03 9.15
C ASN A 117 3.50 -24.32 10.65
N LEU A 118 4.27 -23.57 11.45
CA LEU A 118 4.23 -23.66 12.92
C LEU A 118 2.83 -23.33 13.45
N LYS A 119 2.17 -22.30 12.94
CA LYS A 119 0.80 -21.94 13.33
C LYS A 119 -0.22 -23.06 13.04
N LYS A 120 -0.03 -23.83 11.97
CA LYS A 120 -0.89 -24.99 11.65
C LYS A 120 -0.68 -26.17 12.60
N VAL A 121 0.56 -26.42 13.00
CA VAL A 121 0.94 -27.58 13.82
C VAL A 121 0.70 -27.36 15.31
N VAL A 122 0.91 -26.14 15.78
CA VAL A 122 0.82 -25.80 17.21
C VAL A 122 -0.64 -25.58 17.61
N SER A 123 -1.20 -26.51 18.38
CA SER A 123 -2.52 -26.37 19.01
C SER A 123 -2.52 -25.33 20.15
N GLU A 124 -3.71 -24.85 20.54
CA GLU A 124 -3.85 -23.91 21.67
C GLU A 124 -3.34 -24.52 22.99
N GLU A 125 -3.56 -25.81 23.21
CA GLU A 125 -3.06 -26.51 24.40
C GLU A 125 -1.52 -26.55 24.43
N MET A 126 -0.87 -26.78 23.28
CA MET A 126 0.59 -26.76 23.20
C MET A 126 1.17 -25.39 23.57
N ARG A 127 0.51 -24.29 23.14
CA ARG A 127 0.90 -22.92 23.54
C ARG A 127 0.68 -22.70 25.04
N ARG A 128 -0.46 -23.14 25.57
CA ARG A 128 -0.83 -22.98 26.98
C ARG A 128 0.18 -23.67 27.92
N PHE A 129 0.66 -24.85 27.54
CA PHE A 129 1.60 -25.63 28.34
C PHE A 129 3.08 -25.46 27.94
N ARG A 130 3.40 -24.48 27.08
CA ARG A 130 4.76 -24.26 26.51
C ARG A 130 5.40 -25.55 25.98
N LYS A 131 4.60 -26.46 25.44
CA LYS A 131 5.08 -27.70 24.82
C LYS A 131 5.58 -27.37 23.43
N GLY A 132 6.77 -27.85 23.08
CA GLY A 132 7.28 -27.74 21.72
C GLY A 132 6.38 -28.53 20.77
N GLY A 133 5.96 -27.90 19.67
CA GLY A 133 5.34 -28.63 18.57
C GLY A 133 6.35 -29.62 17.95
N PRO A 134 5.88 -30.71 17.31
CA PRO A 134 6.78 -31.65 16.62
C PRO A 134 7.64 -30.89 15.60
N ARG A 135 8.94 -31.22 15.54
CA ARG A 135 9.87 -30.62 14.57
C ARG A 135 9.39 -30.95 13.16
N VAL A 136 8.90 -29.94 12.45
CA VAL A 136 8.43 -30.06 11.05
C VAL A 136 9.52 -29.68 10.04
N PHE A 137 10.80 -29.82 10.41
CA PHE A 137 11.87 -29.70 9.42
C PHE A 137 11.73 -30.81 8.37
N ASN A 138 11.67 -30.42 7.09
CA ASN A 138 11.66 -31.28 5.90
C ASN A 138 10.39 -32.12 5.62
N ARG A 139 9.19 -31.56 5.80
CA ARG A 139 7.98 -32.06 5.11
C ARG A 139 7.55 -31.07 4.03
N SER A 140 8.34 -30.94 2.98
CA SER A 140 7.88 -30.36 1.72
C SER A 140 7.33 -31.50 0.86
N GLU A 141 6.02 -31.51 0.64
CA GLU A 141 5.48 -31.95 -0.67
C GLU A 141 5.68 -30.80 -1.67
#